data_AF-A0A4Q3CPS9-F1
#
_entry.id   AF-A0A4Q3CPS9-F1
#
_cell.length_a   1.000
_cell.length_b   1.000
_cell.length_c   1.000
_cell.angle_alpha   90.00
_cell.angle_beta   90.00
_cell.angle_gamma   90.00
#
_symmetry.space_group_name_H-M   'P 1'
#
loop_
_entity.id
_entity.type
_entity.pdbx_description
1 polymer ?
#
loop_
_entity_poly.entity_id
_entity_poly.type
_entity_poly.pdbx_seq_one_letter_code
_entity_poly.pdbx_strand_id
1 'polypeptide(L)'
;MKFVFAALALLAASACATEPDLTPKSGVPVAATTITYEGRVFTAGDHVRTRSRAGTFKPKDTGNVIDVNADAGKTGILLGGIKRNDADANIQVALVRFDPQTWNDTSSNQSEVQLETFEASIHVSYIEKVE
;
A
#
# COMPACT_ATOMS: atom_id res chain seq x y z
N MET A 1 -37.77 35.17 -36.58
CA MET A 1 -37.44 34.52 -35.29
C MET A 1 -36.84 33.16 -35.63
N LYS A 2 -35.52 32.97 -35.41
CA LYS A 2 -34.90 32.06 -34.40
C LYS A 2 -35.48 30.64 -34.50
N PHE A 3 -34.71 29.57 -34.68
CA PHE A 3 -33.72 29.08 -33.71
C PHE A 3 -32.52 28.39 -34.39
N VAL A 4 -31.31 28.72 -33.92
CA VAL A 4 -30.06 28.01 -34.21
C VAL A 4 -29.88 26.95 -33.13
N PHE A 5 -29.77 25.68 -33.52
CA PHE A 5 -29.37 24.60 -32.61
C PHE A 5 -27.87 24.70 -32.35
N ALA A 6 -27.49 25.10 -31.14
CA ALA A 6 -26.11 25.03 -30.67
C ALA A 6 -25.79 23.57 -30.28
N ALA A 7 -24.89 22.94 -31.04
CA ALA A 7 -24.32 21.65 -30.68
C ALA A 7 -23.37 21.82 -29.49
N LEU A 8 -23.75 21.28 -28.34
CA LEU A 8 -22.94 21.27 -27.13
C LEU A 8 -21.89 20.16 -27.25
N ALA A 9 -20.67 20.51 -27.68
CA ALA A 9 -19.54 19.61 -27.64
C ALA A 9 -19.09 19.42 -26.19
N LEU A 10 -19.44 18.26 -25.58
CA LEU A 10 -18.77 17.81 -24.36
C LEU A 10 -17.35 17.35 -24.73
N LEU A 11 -16.38 18.25 -24.59
CA LEU A 11 -14.99 17.85 -24.47
C LEU A 11 -14.84 17.14 -23.13
N ALA A 12 -14.63 15.83 -23.20
CA ALA A 12 -14.17 15.01 -22.09
C ALA A 12 -12.91 15.68 -21.52
N ALA A 13 -13.02 16.19 -20.29
CA ALA A 13 -11.86 16.56 -19.52
C ALA A 13 -11.08 15.27 -19.27
N SER A 14 -10.01 15.05 -20.04
CA SER A 14 -8.95 14.12 -19.67
C SER A 14 -8.33 14.65 -18.40
N ALA A 15 -8.90 14.30 -17.25
CA ALA A 15 -8.19 14.38 -16.00
C ALA A 15 -6.96 13.49 -16.18
N CYS A 16 -5.79 14.12 -16.36
CA CYS A 16 -4.52 13.45 -16.11
C CYS A 16 -4.61 12.93 -14.68
N ALA A 17 -4.98 11.67 -14.51
CA ALA A 17 -4.74 10.95 -13.28
C ALA A 17 -3.21 10.89 -13.18
N THR A 18 -2.63 11.84 -12.45
CA THR A 18 -1.24 11.73 -12.01
C THR A 18 -1.16 10.40 -11.27
N GLU A 19 -0.47 9.43 -11.86
CA GLU A 19 -0.23 8.14 -11.21
C GLU A 19 0.33 8.39 -9.80
N PRO A 20 -0.06 7.59 -8.79
CA PRO A 20 0.44 7.77 -7.44
C PRO A 20 1.98 7.73 -7.46
N ASP A 21 2.63 8.65 -6.75
CA ASP A 21 4.10 8.62 -6.60
C ASP A 21 4.50 7.33 -5.88
N LEU A 22 5.17 6.41 -6.59
CA LEU A 22 5.59 5.11 -6.06
C LEU A 22 7.00 5.13 -5.46
N THR A 23 7.64 6.31 -5.35
CA THR A 23 9.00 6.44 -4.82
C THR A 23 9.00 6.15 -3.32
N PRO A 24 9.73 5.11 -2.82
CA PRO A 24 9.81 4.83 -1.39
C PRO A 24 10.43 5.99 -0.61
N LYS A 25 9.75 6.41 0.47
CA LYS A 25 10.21 7.45 1.40
C LYS A 25 11.00 6.88 2.58
N SER A 26 10.85 5.59 2.85
CA SER A 26 11.58 4.85 3.90
C SER A 26 13.07 4.65 3.62
N GLY A 27 13.53 4.95 2.39
CA GLY A 27 14.89 4.63 1.94
C GLY A 27 15.13 3.15 1.66
N VAL A 28 14.10 2.31 1.78
CA VAL A 28 14.18 0.88 1.43
C VAL A 28 14.13 0.74 -0.09
N PRO A 29 15.18 0.17 -0.72
CA PRO A 29 15.19 0.00 -2.17
C PRO A 29 14.21 -1.11 -2.60
N VAL A 30 13.39 -0.81 -3.60
CA VAL A 30 12.54 -1.80 -4.27
C VAL A 30 13.40 -2.60 -5.25
N ALA A 31 13.32 -3.92 -5.16
CA ALA A 31 14.07 -4.86 -6.00
C ALA A 31 13.29 -5.32 -7.24
N ALA A 32 11.95 -5.26 -7.20
CA ALA A 32 11.08 -5.57 -8.34
C ALA A 32 9.77 -4.79 -8.26
N THR A 33 9.25 -4.40 -9.42
CA THR A 33 7.93 -3.75 -9.55
C THR A 33 6.78 -4.77 -9.64
N THR A 34 7.10 -6.06 -9.80
CA THR A 34 6.12 -7.14 -9.86
C THR A 34 6.55 -8.28 -8.93
N ILE A 35 5.58 -8.84 -8.20
CA ILE A 35 5.77 -9.96 -7.29
C ILE A 35 4.81 -11.08 -7.70
N THR A 36 5.35 -12.27 -8.01
CA THR A 36 4.55 -13.46 -8.29
C THR A 36 4.62 -14.42 -7.11
N TYR A 37 3.48 -14.75 -6.53
CA TYR A 37 3.39 -15.64 -5.38
C TYR A 37 2.16 -16.54 -5.46
N GLU A 38 2.36 -17.86 -5.46
CA GLU A 38 1.28 -18.86 -5.53
C GLU A 38 0.27 -18.59 -6.66
N GLY A 39 0.77 -18.22 -7.85
CA GLY A 39 -0.07 -17.90 -9.02
C GLY A 39 -0.75 -16.52 -8.98
N ARG A 40 -0.59 -15.75 -7.90
CA ARG A 40 -1.05 -14.35 -7.80
C ARG A 40 0.07 -13.41 -8.22
N VAL A 41 -0.29 -12.38 -8.98
CA VAL A 41 0.65 -11.35 -9.46
C VAL A 41 0.28 -10.03 -8.80
N PHE A 42 1.21 -9.41 -8.09
CA PHE A 42 1.10 -8.08 -7.53
C PHE A 42 2.03 -7.12 -8.26
N THR A 43 1.57 -5.91 -8.55
CA THR A 43 2.30 -4.88 -9.29
C THR A 43 2.35 -3.60 -8.45
N ALA A 44 3.48 -2.90 -8.50
CA ALA A 44 3.60 -1.59 -7.88
C ALA A 44 2.47 -0.66 -8.37
N GLY A 45 1.82 0.04 -7.46
CA GLY A 45 0.59 0.81 -7.71
C GLY A 45 -0.70 0.06 -7.36
N ASP A 46 -0.67 -1.26 -7.18
CA ASP A 46 -1.85 -2.00 -6.72
C ASP A 46 -2.28 -1.50 -5.33
N HIS A 47 -3.58 -1.28 -5.18
CA HIS A 47 -4.20 -1.12 -3.87
C HIS A 47 -4.29 -2.49 -3.21
N VAL A 48 -3.82 -2.58 -1.97
CA VAL A 48 -3.75 -3.82 -1.21
C VAL A 48 -4.39 -3.66 0.16
N ARG A 49 -4.88 -4.76 0.70
CA ARG A 49 -5.41 -4.88 2.05
C ARG A 49 -4.76 -6.04 2.77
N THR A 50 -4.48 -5.88 4.05
CA THR A 50 -4.05 -7.00 4.90
C THR A 50 -5.21 -7.97 5.09
N ARG A 51 -5.07 -9.22 4.67
CA ARG A 51 -6.15 -10.23 4.76
C ARG A 51 -6.23 -10.93 6.12
N SER A 52 -5.12 -10.93 6.86
CA SER A 52 -4.99 -11.59 8.16
C SER A 52 -3.85 -10.95 8.96
N ARG A 53 -3.80 -11.21 10.28
CA ARG A 53 -2.75 -10.67 11.15
C ARG A 53 -1.36 -11.14 10.69
N ALA A 54 -0.46 -10.20 10.45
CA ALA A 54 0.87 -10.44 9.86
C ALA A 54 2.04 -10.24 10.83
N GLY A 55 1.75 -10.04 12.12
CA GLY A 55 2.74 -9.71 13.16
C GLY A 55 2.57 -8.28 13.65
N THR A 56 3.68 -7.56 13.76
CA THR A 56 3.73 -6.16 14.22
C THR A 56 4.63 -5.29 13.34
N PHE A 57 4.33 -4.00 13.25
CA PHE A 57 5.19 -2.98 12.66
C PHE A 57 5.91 -2.19 13.76
N LYS A 58 7.16 -1.81 13.51
CA LYS A 58 8.01 -1.19 14.54
C LYS A 58 7.78 0.32 14.63
N PRO A 59 8.08 0.95 15.79
CA PRO A 59 8.10 2.39 15.97
C PRO A 59 8.82 3.16 14.85
N LYS A 60 9.99 2.67 14.43
CA LYS A 60 10.79 3.30 13.38
C LYS A 60 10.09 3.36 12.02
N ASP A 61 9.17 2.43 11.75
CA ASP A 61 8.46 2.35 10.48
C ASP A 61 7.22 3.24 10.54
N THR A 62 6.54 3.26 11.69
CA THR A 62 5.20 3.85 11.85
C THR A 62 5.19 5.26 12.44
N GLY A 63 6.29 5.71 13.05
CA GLY A 63 6.35 6.94 13.83
C GLY A 63 5.65 6.86 15.20
N ASN A 64 5.01 5.73 15.53
CA ASN A 64 4.42 5.51 16.85
C ASN A 64 5.50 5.16 17.90
N VAL A 65 5.23 5.40 19.18
CA VAL A 65 6.15 5.06 20.27
C VAL A 65 6.15 3.57 20.65
N ILE A 66 5.09 2.84 20.29
CA ILE A 66 4.90 1.42 20.57
C ILE A 66 4.71 0.67 19.24
N ASP A 67 5.13 -0.60 19.18
CA ASP A 67 4.81 -1.50 18.07
C ASP A 67 3.29 -1.52 17.82
N VAL A 68 2.88 -1.51 16.55
CA VAL A 68 1.47 -1.64 16.18
C VAL A 68 1.18 -2.99 15.54
N ASN A 69 0.01 -3.53 15.80
CA ASN A 69 -0.39 -4.82 15.22
C ASN A 69 -0.63 -4.67 13.73
N ALA A 70 -0.05 -5.56 12.93
CA ALA A 70 -0.35 -5.69 11.50
C ALA A 70 -1.69 -6.42 11.32
N ASP A 71 -2.77 -5.82 11.81
CA ASP A 71 -4.12 -6.38 11.83
C ASP A 71 -4.68 -6.56 10.41
N ALA A 72 -5.74 -7.35 10.28
CA ALA A 72 -6.48 -7.47 9.04
C ALA A 72 -7.25 -6.17 8.72
N GLY A 73 -7.54 -5.94 7.44
CA GLY A 73 -8.33 -4.82 6.95
C GLY A 73 -7.56 -3.53 6.68
N LYS A 74 -6.25 -3.49 6.93
CA LYS A 74 -5.41 -2.29 6.76
C LYS A 74 -5.05 -2.13 5.30
N THR A 75 -5.31 -0.94 4.75
CA THR A 75 -5.13 -0.66 3.33
C THR A 75 -3.87 0.16 3.03
N GLY A 76 -3.38 0.04 1.81
CA GLY A 76 -2.29 0.84 1.30
C GLY A 76 -2.00 0.57 -0.17
N ILE A 77 -0.94 1.18 -0.66
CA ILE A 77 -0.45 1.02 -2.03
C ILE A 77 0.84 0.18 -2.00
N LEU A 78 0.89 -0.83 -2.86
CA LEU A 78 2.11 -1.60 -3.09
C LEU A 78 3.16 -0.74 -3.81
N LEU A 79 4.34 -0.55 -3.22
CA LEU A 79 5.45 0.14 -3.87
C LEU A 79 6.34 -0.81 -4.67
N GLY A 80 6.27 -2.11 -4.36
CA GLY A 80 6.98 -3.18 -5.05
C GLY A 80 7.49 -4.23 -4.09
N GLY A 81 8.32 -5.13 -4.60
CA GLY A 81 8.92 -6.21 -3.84
C GLY A 81 10.34 -5.89 -3.39
N ILE A 82 10.71 -6.36 -2.20
CA ILE A 82 12.04 -6.23 -1.63
C ILE A 82 12.69 -7.61 -1.47
N LYS A 83 14.02 -7.66 -1.60
CA LYS A 83 14.78 -8.88 -1.30
C LYS A 83 14.90 -9.06 0.21
N ARG A 84 14.69 -10.29 0.69
CA ARG A 84 15.31 -10.71 1.95
C ARG A 84 16.79 -10.94 1.71
N ASN A 85 17.62 -10.96 2.74
CA ASN A 85 19.10 -10.95 2.70
C ASN A 85 19.80 -11.96 1.75
N ASP A 86 19.07 -12.85 1.10
CA ASP A 86 19.54 -13.80 0.09
C ASP A 86 19.26 -13.24 -1.33
N ALA A 87 20.30 -13.15 -2.14
CA ALA A 87 20.24 -12.60 -3.50
C ALA A 87 19.39 -13.46 -4.46
N ASP A 88 19.29 -14.76 -4.19
CA ASP A 88 18.64 -15.78 -5.04
C ASP A 88 17.22 -16.13 -4.58
N ALA A 89 16.79 -15.59 -3.43
CA ALA A 89 15.45 -15.82 -2.93
C ALA A 89 14.40 -15.13 -3.82
N ASN A 90 13.32 -15.87 -4.12
CA ASN A 90 12.14 -15.30 -4.73
C ASN A 90 11.66 -14.08 -3.92
N ILE A 91 11.38 -12.99 -4.61
CA ILE A 91 10.85 -11.78 -3.99
C ILE A 91 9.44 -12.10 -3.50
N GLN A 92 9.26 -12.18 -2.18
CA GLN A 92 7.98 -12.52 -1.53
C GLN A 92 7.61 -11.52 -0.42
N VAL A 93 8.41 -10.47 -0.25
CA VAL A 93 8.11 -9.39 0.70
C VAL A 93 7.76 -8.16 -0.10
N ALA A 94 6.59 -7.61 0.15
CA ALA A 94 6.11 -6.35 -0.38
C ALA A 94 6.56 -5.21 0.52
N LEU A 95 6.96 -4.10 -0.09
CA LEU A 95 6.99 -2.79 0.57
C LEU A 95 5.66 -2.11 0.28
N VAL A 96 4.90 -1.81 1.32
CA VAL A 96 3.57 -1.18 1.22
C VAL A 96 3.61 0.17 1.89
N ARG A 97 3.06 1.19 1.21
CA ARG A 97 2.72 2.47 1.81
C ARG A 97 1.30 2.39 2.34
N PHE A 98 1.15 2.27 3.65
CA PHE A 98 -0.16 2.19 4.29
C PHE A 98 -0.84 3.56 4.33
N ASP A 99 -2.16 3.55 4.12
CA ASP A 99 -2.99 4.75 4.18
C ASP A 99 -3.09 5.27 5.63
N PRO A 100 -3.33 6.58 5.82
CA PRO A 100 -3.70 7.11 7.14
C PRO A 100 -4.95 6.42 7.65
N GLN A 101 -4.84 5.72 8.78
CA GLN A 101 -5.95 4.95 9.35
C GLN A 101 -5.67 4.65 10.83
N THR A 102 -6.68 4.13 11.53
CA THR A 102 -6.56 3.72 12.93
C THR A 102 -5.95 2.33 13.04
N TRP A 103 -5.06 2.13 14.00
CA TRP A 103 -4.36 0.88 14.29
C TRP A 103 -4.48 0.53 15.77
N ASN A 104 -4.26 -0.74 16.13
CA ASN A 104 -4.13 -1.13 17.53
C ASN A 104 -2.64 -1.24 17.87
N ASP A 105 -2.21 -0.58 18.93
CA ASP A 105 -0.87 -0.82 19.47
C ASP A 105 -0.77 -2.19 20.16
N THR A 106 0.44 -2.56 20.56
CA THR A 106 0.74 -3.82 21.25
C THR A 106 0.72 -3.71 22.78
N SER A 107 0.23 -2.58 23.34
CA SER A 107 0.08 -2.43 24.78
C SER A 107 -0.96 -3.42 25.33
N SER A 108 -1.00 -3.62 26.65
CA SER A 108 -1.95 -4.55 27.28
C SER A 108 -3.41 -4.22 27.01
N ASN A 109 -3.73 -2.95 26.78
CA ASN A 109 -5.06 -2.47 26.44
C ASN A 109 -5.30 -2.33 24.93
N GLN A 110 -4.29 -2.62 24.08
CA GLN A 110 -4.37 -2.54 22.62
C GLN A 110 -5.01 -1.22 22.16
N SER A 111 -4.42 -0.10 22.58
CA SER A 111 -4.99 1.22 22.34
C SER A 111 -5.13 1.48 20.85
N GLU A 112 -6.25 2.09 20.47
CA GLU A 112 -6.43 2.63 19.14
C GLU A 112 -5.54 3.87 18.96
N VAL A 113 -4.73 3.86 17.91
CA VAL A 113 -3.84 4.95 17.53
C VAL A 113 -4.09 5.34 16.07
N GLN A 114 -4.31 6.62 15.82
CA GLN A 114 -4.38 7.14 14.46
C GLN A 114 -2.96 7.32 13.94
N LEU A 115 -2.63 6.64 12.84
CA LEU A 115 -1.33 6.77 12.19
C LEU A 115 -1.50 7.52 10.86
N GLU A 116 -0.52 8.37 10.57
CA GLU A 116 -0.34 8.96 9.24
C GLU A 116 0.19 7.92 8.25
N THR A 117 0.33 8.30 6.98
CA THR A 117 0.95 7.43 5.97
C THR A 117 2.34 6.97 6.42
N PHE A 118 2.59 5.66 6.34
CA PHE A 118 3.89 5.09 6.61
C PHE A 118 4.22 3.93 5.67
N GLU A 119 5.50 3.58 5.57
CA GLU A 119 5.97 2.48 4.71
C GLU A 119 6.47 1.33 5.57
N ALA A 120 5.97 0.13 5.32
CA ALA A 120 6.40 -1.05 6.02
C ALA A 120 6.43 -2.28 5.12
N SER A 121 7.25 -3.24 5.51
CA SER A 121 7.44 -4.49 4.77
C SER A 121 6.49 -5.57 5.29
N ILE A 122 5.80 -6.25 4.39
CA ILE A 122 4.86 -7.33 4.71
C ILE A 122 5.01 -8.47 3.71
N HIS A 123 4.94 -9.72 4.18
CA HIS A 123 5.01 -10.87 3.28
C HIS A 123 3.72 -10.95 2.44
N VAL A 124 3.85 -11.23 1.15
CA VAL A 124 2.71 -11.17 0.20
C VAL A 124 1.59 -12.18 0.51
N SER A 125 1.87 -13.21 1.30
CA SER A 125 0.87 -14.14 1.82
C SER A 125 -0.14 -13.50 2.79
N TYR A 126 0.11 -12.28 3.29
CA TYR A 126 -0.77 -11.57 4.23
C TYR A 126 -1.56 -10.43 3.58
N ILE A 127 -1.40 -10.20 2.27
CA ILE A 127 -2.12 -9.16 1.55
C ILE A 127 -2.96 -9.75 0.42
N GLU A 128 -3.96 -8.98 0.02
CA GLU A 128 -4.81 -9.21 -1.14
C GLU A 128 -4.99 -7.90 -1.90
N LYS A 129 -5.27 -7.95 -3.20
CA LYS A 129 -5.61 -6.76 -3.96
C LYS A 129 -7.02 -6.29 -3.61
N VAL A 130 -7.22 -4.99 -3.66
CA VAL A 130 -8.53 -4.35 -3.57
C VAL A 130 -8.84 -3.79 -4.96
N GLU A 131 -10.00 -4.16 -5.51
CA GLU A 131 -10.54 -3.63 -6.77
C GLU A 131 -11.19 -2.27 -6.57
#